data_AF-A0A3M6UD02-F1
#
_entry.id   AF-A0A3M6UD02-F1
#
_cell.length_a   1.000
_cell.length_b   1.000
_cell.length_c   1.000
_cell.angle_alpha   90.00
_cell.angle_beta   90.00
_cell.angle_gamma   90.00
#
_symmetry.space_group_name_H-M   'P 1'
#
loop_
_entity.id
_entity.type
_entity.pdbx_description
1 polymer ?
#
loop_
_entity_poly.entity_id
_entity_poly.type
_entity_poly.pdbx_seq_one_letter_code
_entity_poly.pdbx_strand_id
1 'polypeptide(L)'
;GCERWQHRTCQTGISQLDYRGAVRSGQSINWHCVECENPILNSTPLLFTDDELEQSMFESPSPSNLSDLPFSPDPDFEPLSPANQSDLPVDDESSSAESPTARQNLSNPLDMSFQVINDCTNKGCPKLIDSRGFSYGIKRHRANATDWVCTIRPKVNPCRANVIERGNGVYELGSSAHNHPADVGAASAAKITSKVKARAVADVFKPASAIVEDVLLEDLDDVPCPSLPRPENIGRAANRCHQRLRPKDPQDLEFELATDRIPSEFLRADLRVRSRRHLVFATDQQLEFLARAKSWYINATFKLCRGPFSQLMTVNAFIRKDDHVKQVPLLFMLMSGRKKSDYCKVFEELIEILPSVPKVQQITLDFEKATWAALRKVLPLANLPGCVFHWTQALWRK
;
A
#
# COMPACT_ATOMS: atom_id res chain seq x y z
N GLY A 1 -12.09 15.28 -12.31
CA GLY A 1 -11.54 13.94 -12.58
C GLY A 1 -10.72 13.45 -11.40
N CYS A 2 -10.70 12.14 -11.15
CA CYS A 2 -10.00 11.52 -10.03
C CYS A 2 -8.46 11.55 -10.19
N GLU A 3 -7.69 11.81 -9.13
CA GLU A 3 -6.22 11.79 -9.20
C GLU A 3 -5.60 10.37 -9.17
N ARG A 4 -6.42 9.33 -8.97
CA ARG A 4 -5.94 7.94 -8.95
C ARG A 4 -5.60 7.45 -10.36
N TRP A 5 -4.34 7.09 -10.58
CA TRP A 5 -3.82 6.73 -11.90
C TRP A 5 -4.56 5.53 -12.53
N GLN A 6 -4.97 4.55 -11.71
CA GLN A 6 -5.68 3.34 -12.15
C GLN A 6 -7.05 3.61 -12.78
N HIS A 7 -7.65 4.78 -12.52
CA HIS A 7 -8.97 5.13 -13.07
C HIS A 7 -8.86 5.88 -14.41
N ARG A 8 -7.65 6.18 -14.89
CA ARG A 8 -7.44 6.84 -16.18
C ARG A 8 -7.51 5.89 -17.38
N THR A 9 -7.46 4.57 -17.13
CA THR A 9 -7.48 3.52 -18.16
C THR A 9 -8.79 2.74 -18.23
N CYS A 10 -9.76 3.03 -17.36
CA CYS A 10 -11.04 2.33 -17.32
C CYS A 10 -12.17 3.21 -17.90
N GLN A 11 -12.73 2.79 -19.04
CA GLN A 11 -14.05 3.22 -19.55
C GLN A 11 -14.32 4.73 -19.55
N THR A 12 -13.29 5.56 -19.78
CA THR A 12 -13.41 7.02 -19.75
C THR A 12 -14.10 7.60 -20.99
N GLY A 13 -14.40 6.78 -22.00
CA GLY A 13 -14.94 7.21 -23.29
C GLY A 13 -13.93 7.92 -24.19
N ILE A 14 -12.65 7.95 -23.81
CA ILE A 14 -11.60 8.71 -24.50
C ILE A 14 -10.73 7.74 -25.29
N SER A 15 -10.64 7.95 -26.60
CA SER A 15 -9.77 7.12 -27.44
C SER A 15 -8.30 7.42 -27.15
N GLN A 16 -7.43 6.44 -27.40
CA GLN A 16 -5.98 6.63 -27.25
C GLN A 16 -5.44 7.76 -28.16
N LEU A 17 -6.14 8.05 -29.26
CA LEU A 17 -5.78 9.07 -30.22
C LEU A 17 -6.07 10.47 -29.66
N ASP A 18 -7.21 10.66 -29.00
CA ASP A 18 -7.61 11.90 -28.33
C ASP A 18 -6.64 12.26 -27.19
N TYR A 19 -6.28 11.26 -26.38
CA TYR A 19 -5.29 11.43 -25.31
C TYR A 19 -3.93 11.90 -25.85
N ARG A 20 -3.44 11.26 -26.91
CA ARG A 20 -2.17 11.64 -27.56
C ARG A 20 -2.25 12.99 -28.27
N GLY A 21 -3.42 13.39 -28.74
CA GLY A 21 -3.68 14.72 -29.30
C GLY A 21 -3.50 15.80 -28.25
N ALA A 22 -4.19 15.67 -27.11
CA ALA A 22 -4.16 16.64 -26.03
C ALA A 22 -2.79 16.76 -25.34
N VAL A 23 -2.07 15.65 -25.15
CA VAL A 23 -0.70 15.68 -24.62
C VAL A 23 0.25 16.41 -25.56
N ARG A 24 0.04 16.33 -26.89
CA ARG A 24 0.87 17.05 -27.88
C ARG A 24 0.51 18.52 -27.98
N SER A 25 -0.76 18.89 -27.84
CA SER A 25 -1.23 20.28 -27.94
C SER A 25 -1.21 21.03 -26.60
N GLY A 26 -0.91 20.36 -25.49
CA GLY A 26 -0.97 20.93 -24.14
C GLY A 26 -2.39 21.23 -23.68
N GLN A 27 -3.42 20.77 -24.41
CA GLN A 27 -4.81 21.02 -24.06
C GLN A 27 -5.27 20.08 -22.93
N SER A 28 -6.13 20.60 -22.04
CA SER A 28 -6.75 19.79 -21.00
C SER A 28 -7.81 18.87 -21.59
N ILE A 29 -7.78 17.59 -21.22
CA ILE A 29 -8.87 16.66 -21.49
C ILE A 29 -9.85 16.65 -20.32
N ASN A 30 -11.10 16.98 -20.61
CA ASN A 30 -12.20 16.77 -19.68
C ASN A 30 -12.59 15.29 -19.70
N TRP A 31 -12.44 14.62 -18.56
CA TRP A 31 -12.82 13.22 -18.40
C TRP A 31 -13.57 13.02 -17.09
N HIS A 32 -14.55 12.11 -17.12
CA HIS A 32 -15.45 11.81 -16.01
C HIS A 32 -15.26 10.34 -15.61
N CYS A 33 -15.20 10.07 -14.31
CA CYS A 33 -15.01 8.73 -13.77
C CYS A 33 -16.32 8.25 -13.17
N VAL A 34 -16.99 7.31 -13.84
CA VAL A 34 -18.27 6.76 -13.39
C VAL A 34 -18.17 6.14 -11.98
N GLU A 35 -17.01 5.55 -11.62
CA GLU A 35 -16.75 5.00 -10.28
C GLU A 35 -16.56 6.07 -9.18
N CYS A 36 -16.18 7.30 -9.54
CA CYS A 36 -16.01 8.38 -8.56
C CYS A 36 -17.26 9.24 -8.39
N GLU A 37 -18.16 9.23 -9.38
CA GLU A 37 -19.50 9.83 -9.25
C GLU A 37 -20.42 8.96 -8.38
N ASN A 38 -20.23 7.64 -8.37
CA ASN A 38 -20.93 6.71 -7.49
C ASN A 38 -19.93 5.89 -6.65
N PRO A 39 -19.43 6.43 -5.52
CA PRO A 39 -18.47 5.72 -4.69
C PRO A 39 -19.11 4.46 -4.12
N ILE A 40 -18.70 3.28 -4.61
CA ILE A 40 -18.90 2.03 -3.89
C ILE A 40 -18.12 2.17 -2.58
N LEU A 41 -18.85 2.19 -1.46
CA LEU A 41 -18.28 2.27 -0.12
C LEU A 41 -17.14 1.25 0.02
N ASN A 42 -15.97 1.75 0.41
CA ASN A 42 -14.80 0.94 0.71
C ASN A 42 -15.19 -0.15 1.73
N SER A 43 -14.60 -1.33 1.56
CA SER A 43 -14.87 -2.54 2.34
C SER A 43 -14.87 -2.27 3.84
N THR A 44 -16.07 -2.16 4.42
CA THR A 44 -16.31 -2.25 5.85
C THR A 44 -15.97 -3.67 6.32
N PRO A 45 -15.24 -3.83 7.44
CA PRO A 45 -15.04 -5.15 8.04
C PRO A 45 -16.41 -5.75 8.38
N LEU A 46 -16.69 -6.94 7.82
CA LEU A 46 -17.93 -7.67 8.09
C LEU A 46 -17.76 -8.43 9.41
N LEU A 47 -18.41 -7.95 10.47
CA LEU A 47 -18.70 -8.73 11.66
C LEU A 47 -20.01 -9.49 11.42
N PHE A 48 -20.06 -10.78 11.76
CA PHE A 48 -21.22 -11.66 11.53
C PHE A 48 -21.77 -12.19 12.85
N THR A 49 -23.08 -12.42 12.89
CA THR A 49 -23.81 -13.19 13.92
C THR A 49 -24.51 -14.38 13.27
N ASP A 50 -24.71 -15.45 14.05
CA ASP A 50 -25.01 -16.81 13.56
C ASP A 50 -26.33 -16.97 12.78
N ASP A 51 -27.32 -16.10 12.96
CA ASP A 51 -28.68 -16.25 12.38
C ASP A 51 -28.80 -15.86 10.89
N GLU A 52 -27.86 -15.11 10.30
CA GLU A 52 -27.97 -14.65 8.89
C GLU A 52 -27.41 -15.64 7.85
N LEU A 53 -26.90 -16.79 8.30
CA LEU A 53 -26.09 -17.74 7.50
C LEU A 53 -26.89 -18.75 6.65
N GLU A 54 -28.18 -18.91 6.89
CA GLU A 54 -28.99 -19.93 6.20
C GLU A 54 -29.66 -19.44 4.91
N GLN A 55 -29.92 -18.14 4.75
CA GLN A 55 -30.73 -17.63 3.63
C GLN A 55 -29.93 -17.22 2.37
N SER A 56 -28.59 -17.11 2.43
CA SER A 56 -27.80 -16.47 1.37
C SER A 56 -27.27 -17.39 0.24
N MET A 57 -27.54 -18.70 0.25
CA MET A 57 -26.76 -19.66 -0.58
C MET A 57 -27.56 -20.49 -1.61
N PHE A 58 -28.65 -19.95 -2.17
CA PHE A 58 -29.30 -20.56 -3.35
C PHE A 58 -28.89 -19.89 -4.67
N GLU A 59 -28.32 -20.72 -5.54
CA GLU A 59 -27.99 -20.59 -6.97
C GLU A 59 -27.00 -19.50 -7.42
N SER A 60 -25.92 -19.98 -8.07
CA SER A 60 -25.05 -19.19 -8.95
C SER A 60 -25.77 -18.92 -10.28
N PRO A 61 -25.66 -17.73 -10.90
CA PRO A 61 -26.30 -17.48 -12.19
C PRO A 61 -25.70 -18.36 -13.29
N SER A 62 -26.56 -18.88 -14.16
CA SER A 62 -26.22 -19.74 -15.30
C SER A 62 -25.53 -18.95 -16.43
N PRO A 63 -24.81 -19.62 -17.36
CA PRO A 63 -23.93 -18.97 -18.35
C PRO A 63 -24.65 -18.25 -19.51
N SER A 64 -25.98 -18.21 -19.53
CA SER A 64 -26.77 -17.89 -20.72
C SER A 64 -27.03 -16.39 -20.97
N ASN A 65 -26.52 -15.47 -20.15
CA ASN A 65 -26.77 -14.03 -20.31
C ASN A 65 -25.57 -13.22 -20.86
N LEU A 66 -24.62 -13.87 -21.55
CA LEU A 66 -23.41 -13.21 -22.07
C LEU A 66 -23.37 -13.09 -23.61
N SER A 67 -24.51 -13.17 -24.30
CA SER A 67 -24.56 -13.16 -25.77
C SER A 67 -25.06 -11.87 -26.42
N ASP A 68 -25.51 -10.86 -25.68
CA ASP A 68 -26.11 -9.66 -26.29
C ASP A 68 -25.18 -8.45 -26.18
N LEU A 69 -24.12 -8.44 -26.98
CA LEU A 69 -23.50 -7.18 -27.43
C LEU A 69 -23.15 -7.29 -28.93
N PRO A 70 -23.61 -6.34 -29.77
CA PRO A 70 -23.47 -6.46 -31.22
C PRO A 70 -22.03 -6.19 -31.66
N PHE A 71 -21.49 -7.13 -32.41
CA PHE A 71 -20.24 -6.99 -33.15
C PHE A 71 -20.59 -6.43 -34.55
N SER A 72 -20.02 -5.27 -34.90
CA SER A 72 -20.01 -4.80 -36.29
C SER A 72 -18.55 -4.53 -36.69
N PRO A 73 -18.01 -5.24 -37.69
CA PRO A 73 -16.75 -4.90 -38.33
C PRO A 73 -17.00 -3.98 -39.52
N ASP A 74 -16.09 -3.05 -39.81
CA ASP A 74 -15.73 -2.71 -41.20
C ASP A 74 -14.53 -1.74 -41.29
N PRO A 75 -13.88 -1.63 -42.47
CA PRO A 75 -12.43 -1.59 -42.62
C PRO A 75 -11.93 -0.31 -43.34
N ASP A 76 -10.64 -0.30 -43.68
CA ASP A 76 -9.96 0.54 -44.67
C ASP A 76 -9.86 2.06 -44.44
N PHE A 77 -8.63 2.56 -44.21
CA PHE A 77 -8.01 3.50 -45.17
C PHE A 77 -6.50 3.69 -44.92
N GLU A 78 -5.74 3.67 -46.01
CA GLU A 78 -4.30 3.89 -46.15
C GLU A 78 -3.88 5.38 -46.02
N PRO A 79 -2.57 5.69 -45.90
CA PRO A 79 -2.07 6.92 -45.31
C PRO A 79 -1.73 8.02 -46.34
N LEU A 80 -1.83 9.29 -45.91
CA LEU A 80 -1.20 10.41 -46.61
C LEU A 80 -0.25 11.17 -45.67
N SER A 81 0.95 11.41 -46.20
CA SER A 81 2.06 12.20 -45.63
C SER A 81 2.06 13.62 -46.25
N PRO A 82 3.07 14.50 -46.04
CA PRO A 82 2.87 15.76 -45.33
C PRO A 82 3.16 17.02 -46.16
N ALA A 83 2.66 18.18 -45.73
CA ALA A 83 3.19 19.51 -46.09
C ALA A 83 2.90 20.48 -44.92
N ASN A 84 3.87 21.11 -44.25
CA ASN A 84 4.90 22.10 -44.60
C ASN A 84 4.43 23.54 -44.32
N GLN A 85 5.35 24.34 -43.74
CA GLN A 85 5.34 25.81 -43.57
C GLN A 85 4.38 26.39 -42.52
N SER A 86 4.68 27.45 -41.75
CA SER A 86 5.81 28.38 -41.58
C SER A 86 5.36 29.33 -40.44
N ASP A 87 6.11 29.49 -39.35
CA ASP A 87 6.95 30.67 -39.01
C ASP A 87 6.23 31.97 -38.60
N LEU A 88 6.78 32.58 -37.52
CA LEU A 88 6.80 34.01 -37.10
C LEU A 88 5.96 34.52 -35.89
N PRO A 89 6.45 35.56 -35.15
CA PRO A 89 6.60 35.56 -33.68
C PRO A 89 6.09 36.86 -32.97
N VAL A 90 6.63 37.12 -31.75
CA VAL A 90 6.62 38.36 -30.91
C VAL A 90 5.25 38.68 -30.24
N ASP A 91 5.12 39.09 -28.97
CA ASP A 91 5.81 40.15 -28.23
C ASP A 91 5.92 39.93 -26.70
N ASP A 92 6.93 40.62 -26.17
CA ASP A 92 7.37 40.82 -24.79
C ASP A 92 6.62 42.02 -24.16
N GLU A 93 6.22 41.94 -22.89
CA GLU A 93 6.05 43.15 -22.08
C GLU A 93 6.12 42.85 -20.58
N SER A 94 7.21 43.35 -19.97
CA SER A 94 7.41 43.47 -18.52
C SER A 94 6.53 44.56 -17.92
N SER A 95 6.03 44.35 -16.71
CA SER A 95 5.72 45.46 -15.81
C SER A 95 6.02 45.09 -14.35
N SER A 96 6.80 45.96 -13.73
CA SER A 96 7.29 45.91 -12.36
C SER A 96 6.40 46.81 -11.48
N ALA A 97 6.08 46.37 -10.28
CA ALA A 97 5.62 47.27 -9.21
C ALA A 97 6.07 46.76 -7.84
N GLU A 98 6.83 47.58 -7.13
CA GLU A 98 7.33 47.37 -5.77
C GLU A 98 6.40 47.95 -4.68
N SER A 99 6.59 47.40 -3.48
CA SER A 99 6.39 47.98 -2.13
C SER A 99 5.00 47.87 -1.46
N PRO A 100 4.90 47.86 -0.10
CA PRO A 100 5.93 48.14 0.91
C PRO A 100 6.08 47.13 2.08
N THR A 101 7.26 47.22 2.69
CA THR A 101 7.79 46.51 3.86
C THR A 101 7.03 46.81 5.16
N ALA A 102 6.46 45.78 5.80
CA ALA A 102 5.91 45.88 7.15
C ALA A 102 6.98 45.58 8.20
N ARG A 103 7.22 46.54 9.11
CA ARG A 103 8.09 46.42 10.29
C ARG A 103 7.54 45.35 11.24
N GLN A 104 8.33 44.32 11.54
CA GLN A 104 8.01 43.36 12.59
C GLN A 104 8.39 43.92 13.97
N ASN A 105 7.42 43.88 14.90
CA ASN A 105 7.59 44.22 16.30
C ASN A 105 8.61 43.28 16.98
N LEU A 106 9.64 43.84 17.59
CA LEU A 106 10.53 43.11 18.50
C LEU A 106 9.81 42.84 19.82
N SER A 107 9.60 41.57 20.15
CA SER A 107 9.33 41.11 21.52
C SER A 107 10.64 40.84 22.26
N ASN A 108 10.68 41.14 23.57
CA ASN A 108 11.85 41.12 24.45
C ASN A 108 12.63 39.77 24.49
N PRO A 109 13.96 39.77 24.78
CA PRO A 109 14.83 38.60 24.58
C PRO A 109 14.83 37.53 25.69
N LEU A 110 13.93 37.57 26.66
CA LEU A 110 14.14 36.88 27.96
C LEU A 110 13.25 35.68 28.27
N ASP A 111 12.53 35.12 27.29
CA ASP A 111 11.88 33.81 27.49
C ASP A 111 11.91 32.97 26.21
N MET A 112 13.11 32.56 25.81
CA MET A 112 13.29 31.63 24.70
C MET A 112 13.33 30.20 25.26
N SER A 113 12.26 29.45 25.02
CA SER A 113 12.21 28.04 25.37
C SER A 113 12.77 27.17 24.25
N PHE A 114 13.29 26.01 24.66
CA PHE A 114 13.88 25.02 23.76
C PHE A 114 13.25 23.67 24.05
N GLN A 115 12.91 22.94 22.99
CA GLN A 115 12.37 21.59 23.08
C GLN A 115 13.23 20.63 22.28
N VAL A 116 13.73 19.58 22.93
CA VAL A 116 14.37 18.44 22.27
C VAL A 116 13.29 17.42 21.92
N ILE A 117 13.16 17.08 20.64
CA ILE A 117 12.27 16.04 20.15
C ILE A 117 13.13 14.89 19.62
N ASN A 118 13.05 13.76 20.29
CA ASN A 118 13.75 12.53 19.91
C ASN A 118 13.11 11.88 18.68
N ASP A 119 13.84 10.99 18.01
CA ASP A 119 13.36 10.15 16.90
C ASP A 119 12.67 10.86 15.72
N CYS A 120 12.80 12.18 15.57
CA CYS A 120 12.11 12.93 14.53
C CYS A 120 12.80 12.84 13.16
N THR A 121 14.12 12.59 13.10
CA THR A 121 14.87 12.51 11.82
C THR A 121 14.86 11.11 11.20
N ASN A 122 15.23 11.00 9.92
CA ASN A 122 15.30 9.70 9.23
C ASN A 122 16.30 8.71 9.87
N LYS A 123 17.29 9.22 10.63
CA LYS A 123 18.30 8.41 11.33
C LYS A 123 17.98 8.19 12.82
N GLY A 124 16.83 8.66 13.30
CA GLY A 124 16.47 8.61 14.73
C GLY A 124 17.19 9.64 15.60
N CYS A 125 18.01 10.52 15.01
CA CYS A 125 18.68 11.59 15.75
C CYS A 125 17.66 12.61 16.28
N PRO A 126 17.89 13.18 17.47
CA PRO A 126 17.04 14.22 18.03
C PRO A 126 17.17 15.53 17.26
N LYS A 127 16.15 16.37 17.39
CA LYS A 127 16.13 17.75 16.88
C LYS A 127 15.77 18.67 18.02
N LEU A 128 16.53 19.75 18.16
CA LEU A 128 16.23 20.85 19.05
C LEU A 128 15.39 21.87 18.28
N ILE A 129 14.31 22.35 18.87
CA ILE A 129 13.45 23.38 18.29
C ILE A 129 13.28 24.51 19.30
N ASP A 130 13.54 25.75 18.90
CA ASP A 130 13.33 26.91 19.76
C ASP A 130 11.90 27.46 19.64
N SER A 131 11.48 28.28 20.60
CA SER A 131 10.13 28.88 20.64
C SER A 131 9.79 29.77 19.44
N ARG A 132 10.80 30.16 18.64
CA ARG A 132 10.60 30.94 17.41
C ARG A 132 10.34 30.06 16.19
N GLY A 133 10.51 28.74 16.30
CA GLY A 133 10.32 27.78 15.20
C GLY A 133 11.58 27.43 14.44
N PHE A 134 12.78 27.77 14.94
CA PHE A 134 14.03 27.32 14.32
C PHE A 134 14.41 25.92 14.77
N SER A 135 14.87 25.10 13.82
CA SER A 135 15.29 23.71 14.03
C SER A 135 16.81 23.56 13.99
N TYR A 136 17.35 22.77 14.93
CA TYR A 136 18.77 22.47 15.05
C TYR A 136 19.01 20.95 15.16
N GLY A 137 20.05 20.46 14.49
CA GLY A 137 20.54 19.10 14.61
C GLY A 137 21.86 19.05 15.38
N ILE A 138 22.21 17.89 15.93
CA ILE A 138 23.46 17.70 16.65
C ILE A 138 24.65 17.85 15.67
N LYS A 139 25.57 18.76 16.01
CA LYS A 139 26.87 18.88 15.33
C LYS A 139 27.91 17.96 15.98
N ARG A 140 27.97 17.96 17.32
CA ARG A 140 28.89 17.12 18.11
C ARG A 140 28.49 17.10 19.59
N HIS A 141 28.89 16.04 20.28
CA HIS A 141 28.88 15.97 21.74
C HIS A 141 30.26 16.36 22.30
N ARG A 142 30.28 17.13 23.38
CA ARG A 142 31.46 17.44 24.21
C ARG A 142 31.26 16.82 25.59
N ALA A 143 32.32 16.79 26.41
CA ALA A 143 32.27 16.23 27.76
C ALA A 143 31.12 16.80 28.61
N ASN A 144 30.91 18.13 28.58
CA ASN A 144 29.90 18.84 29.37
C ASN A 144 29.00 19.75 28.53
N ALA A 145 28.85 19.48 27.23
CA ALA A 145 27.97 20.26 26.36
C ALA A 145 27.62 19.53 25.06
N THR A 146 26.47 19.84 24.48
CA THR A 146 26.11 19.43 23.11
C THR A 146 26.05 20.66 22.22
N ASP A 147 26.75 20.61 21.08
CA ASP A 147 26.67 21.66 20.08
C ASP A 147 25.58 21.32 19.07
N TRP A 148 24.57 22.16 19.00
CA TRP A 148 23.48 22.11 18.04
C TRP A 148 23.70 23.12 16.92
N VAL A 149 23.32 22.78 15.70
CA VAL A 149 23.47 23.66 14.54
C VAL A 149 22.23 23.65 13.67
N CYS A 150 21.91 24.79 13.08
CA CYS A 150 20.70 24.93 12.27
C CYS A 150 20.66 23.87 11.15
N THR A 151 19.46 23.29 10.94
CA THR A 151 19.23 22.25 9.94
C THR A 151 19.15 22.77 8.50
N ILE A 152 18.93 24.07 8.29
CA ILE A 152 18.87 24.68 6.96
C ILE A 152 20.29 24.95 6.44
N ARG A 153 20.78 24.05 5.59
CA ARG A 153 22.15 24.07 5.06
C ARG A 153 22.19 23.83 3.55
N PRO A 154 21.65 24.76 2.74
CA PRO A 154 21.82 24.72 1.28
C PRO A 154 23.31 24.77 0.88
N LYS A 155 23.62 24.26 -0.33
CA LYS A 155 25.00 24.28 -0.88
C LYS A 155 25.57 25.70 -0.98
N VAL A 156 24.70 26.66 -1.26
CA VAL A 156 25.02 28.09 -1.34
C VAL A 156 24.38 28.79 -0.14
N ASN A 157 25.16 29.58 0.60
CA ASN A 157 24.72 30.36 1.78
C ASN A 157 24.08 29.52 2.94
N PRO A 158 24.79 28.52 3.49
CA PRO A 158 24.26 27.71 4.60
C PRO A 158 24.09 28.54 5.88
N CYS A 159 23.02 28.25 6.64
CA CYS A 159 22.81 28.88 7.93
C CYS A 159 23.89 28.47 8.94
N ARG A 160 24.50 29.46 9.59
CA ARG A 160 25.58 29.28 10.57
C ARG A 160 25.11 29.36 12.02
N ALA A 161 23.82 29.63 12.24
CA ALA A 161 23.22 29.68 13.57
C ALA A 161 23.40 28.35 14.32
N ASN A 162 23.69 28.46 15.61
CA ASN A 162 24.00 27.34 16.48
C ASN A 162 23.52 27.61 17.91
N VAL A 163 23.32 26.54 18.67
CA VAL A 163 22.94 26.57 20.09
C VAL A 163 23.88 25.63 20.84
N ILE A 164 24.31 26.02 22.04
CA ILE A 164 25.10 25.18 22.93
C ILE A 164 24.22 24.79 24.10
N GLU A 165 23.96 23.50 24.25
CA GLU A 165 23.34 22.95 25.44
C GLU A 165 24.45 22.59 26.44
N ARG A 166 24.46 23.24 27.60
CA ARG A 166 25.43 22.98 28.67
C ARG A 166 24.99 21.77 29.50
N GLY A 167 25.94 21.10 30.17
CA GLY A 167 25.66 19.92 31.00
C GLY A 167 24.70 20.16 32.18
N ASN A 168 24.40 21.41 32.51
CA ASN A 168 23.38 21.81 33.50
C ASN A 168 21.98 22.05 32.87
N GLY A 169 21.79 21.74 31.58
CA GLY A 169 20.53 21.91 30.86
C GLY A 169 20.25 23.32 30.35
N VAL A 170 21.20 24.26 30.50
CA VAL A 170 21.06 25.64 29.99
C VAL A 170 21.40 25.69 28.50
N TYR A 171 20.57 26.40 27.73
CA TYR A 171 20.78 26.62 26.30
C TYR A 171 21.32 28.03 26.04
N GLU A 172 22.43 28.11 25.31
CA GLU A 172 23.07 29.36 24.90
C GLU A 172 23.05 29.50 23.38
N LEU A 173 22.47 30.58 22.87
CA LEU A 173 22.54 30.92 21.45
C LEU A 173 23.96 31.32 21.06
N GLY A 174 24.44 30.81 19.93
CA GLY A 174 25.67 31.28 19.34
C GLY A 174 25.51 32.66 18.69
N SER A 175 26.65 33.29 18.38
CA SER A 175 26.70 34.67 17.87
C SER A 175 26.15 34.84 16.45
N SER A 176 25.94 33.74 15.70
CA SER A 176 25.45 33.81 14.31
C SER A 176 23.92 33.82 14.28
N ALA A 177 23.34 34.86 13.70
CA ALA A 177 21.91 34.93 13.42
C ALA A 177 21.49 33.98 12.29
N HIS A 178 20.20 33.63 12.26
CA HIS A 178 19.61 32.91 11.13
C HIS A 178 19.56 33.79 9.88
N ASN A 179 19.76 33.18 8.71
CA ASN A 179 19.67 33.82 7.40
C ASN A 179 18.44 33.38 6.60
N HIS A 180 17.45 32.82 7.28
CA HIS A 180 16.21 32.29 6.71
C HIS A 180 15.05 32.52 7.69
N PRO A 181 13.79 32.53 7.22
CA PRO A 181 12.63 32.62 8.10
C PRO A 181 12.49 31.38 8.98
N ALA A 182 11.74 31.52 10.08
CA ALA A 182 11.39 30.40 10.94
C ALA A 182 10.27 29.54 10.36
N ASP A 183 10.24 28.28 10.74
CA ASP A 183 9.30 27.28 10.24
C ASP A 183 8.06 27.20 11.15
N VAL A 184 6.90 27.63 10.64
CA VAL A 184 5.63 27.64 11.39
C VAL A 184 5.13 26.21 11.61
N GLY A 185 5.05 25.82 12.88
CA GLY A 185 4.61 24.48 13.29
C GLY A 185 5.70 23.41 13.24
N ALA A 186 6.99 23.79 13.14
CA ALA A 186 8.11 22.85 13.14
C ALA A 186 8.10 21.89 14.35
N ALA A 187 7.75 22.40 15.53
CA ALA A 187 7.63 21.60 16.76
C ALA A 187 6.51 20.55 16.65
N SER A 188 5.31 20.96 16.24
CA SER A 188 4.16 20.08 16.06
C SER A 188 4.44 19.00 15.00
N ALA A 189 4.98 19.40 13.85
CA ALA A 189 5.37 18.47 12.78
C ALA A 189 6.40 17.43 13.23
N ALA A 190 7.39 17.85 14.04
CA ALA A 190 8.38 16.94 14.60
C ALA A 190 7.78 16.00 15.66
N LYS A 191 6.88 16.48 16.52
CA LYS A 191 6.14 15.65 17.50
C LYS A 191 5.28 14.59 16.82
N ILE A 192 4.48 14.99 15.83
CA ILE A 192 3.65 14.07 15.02
C ILE A 192 4.52 12.98 14.40
N THR A 193 5.63 13.37 13.75
CA THR A 193 6.55 12.40 13.12
C THR A 193 7.15 11.43 14.15
N SER A 194 7.53 11.93 15.33
CA SER A 194 8.05 11.11 16.43
C SER A 194 7.00 10.13 16.95
N LYS A 195 5.77 10.60 17.21
CA LYS A 195 4.67 9.79 17.72
C LYS A 195 4.26 8.70 16.72
N VAL A 196 4.18 9.02 15.43
CA VAL A 196 3.94 8.03 14.37
C VAL A 196 5.01 6.95 14.38
N LYS A 197 6.29 7.31 14.50
CA LYS A 197 7.37 6.31 14.57
C LYS A 197 7.30 5.44 15.82
N ALA A 198 6.98 6.03 16.97
CA ALA A 198 6.81 5.30 18.22
C ALA A 198 5.65 4.30 18.12
N ARG A 199 4.49 4.72 17.59
CA ARG A 199 3.35 3.82 17.35
C ARG A 199 3.65 2.73 16.34
N ALA A 200 4.37 3.04 15.26
CA ALA A 200 4.80 2.04 14.28
C ALA A 200 5.74 0.97 14.89
N VAL A 201 6.51 1.32 15.93
CA VAL A 201 7.33 0.34 16.66
C VAL A 201 6.48 -0.49 17.63
N ALA A 202 5.50 0.14 18.28
CA ALA A 202 4.63 -0.52 19.25
C ALA A 202 3.60 -1.46 18.59
N ASP A 203 3.08 -1.09 17.42
CA ASP A 203 2.05 -1.83 16.68
C ASP A 203 2.53 -2.12 15.25
N VAL A 204 3.25 -3.21 15.11
CA VAL A 204 3.93 -3.59 13.85
C VAL A 204 2.96 -4.08 12.77
N PHE A 205 1.72 -4.42 13.13
CA PHE A 205 0.70 -4.93 12.20
C PHE A 205 -0.23 -3.85 11.68
N LYS A 206 -0.40 -2.76 12.43
CA LYS A 206 -1.27 -1.66 11.99
C LYS A 206 -0.70 -0.97 10.75
N PRO A 207 -1.51 -0.74 9.69
CA PRO A 207 -1.05 -0.06 8.50
C PRO A 207 -0.50 1.33 8.79
N ALA A 208 0.64 1.68 8.18
CA ALA A 208 1.29 2.97 8.37
C ALA A 208 0.36 4.17 8.08
N SER A 209 -0.54 4.05 7.10
CA SER A 209 -1.53 5.09 6.80
C SER A 209 -2.53 5.29 7.94
N ALA A 210 -3.02 4.21 8.54
CA ALA A 210 -3.92 4.27 9.67
C ALA A 210 -3.24 4.86 10.91
N ILE A 211 -1.97 4.49 11.17
CA ILE A 211 -1.18 5.12 12.25
C ILE A 211 -1.05 6.62 12.04
N VAL A 212 -0.76 7.05 10.80
CA VAL A 212 -0.66 8.48 10.47
C VAL A 212 -2.00 9.17 10.68
N GLU A 213 -3.09 8.61 10.16
CA GLU A 213 -4.43 9.17 10.30
C GLU A 213 -4.82 9.36 11.77
N ASP A 214 -4.66 8.32 12.61
CA ASP A 214 -4.96 8.42 14.04
C ASP A 214 -4.14 9.49 14.74
N VAL A 215 -2.83 9.57 14.46
CA VAL A 215 -1.97 10.58 15.09
C VAL A 215 -2.33 11.98 14.63
N LEU A 216 -2.64 12.16 13.35
CA LEU A 216 -3.07 13.45 12.81
C LEU A 216 -4.40 13.89 13.44
N LEU A 217 -5.35 12.96 13.61
CA LEU A 217 -6.64 13.25 14.23
C LEU A 217 -6.52 13.62 15.72
N GLU A 218 -5.55 13.03 16.42
CA GLU A 218 -5.31 13.32 17.84
C GLU A 218 -4.51 14.61 18.10
N ASP A 219 -3.53 14.93 17.25
CA ASP A 219 -2.51 15.95 17.54
C ASP A 219 -2.55 17.18 16.62
N LEU A 220 -3.39 17.19 15.57
CA LEU A 220 -3.63 18.41 14.79
C LEU A 220 -4.82 19.18 15.37
N ASP A 221 -4.53 20.40 15.82
CA ASP A 221 -5.55 21.42 16.10
C ASP A 221 -5.98 22.11 14.79
N ASP A 222 -7.04 22.93 14.84
CA ASP A 222 -7.54 23.73 13.71
C ASP A 222 -6.54 24.81 13.20
N VAL A 223 -5.35 24.90 13.81
CA VAL A 223 -4.30 25.85 13.43
C VAL A 223 -3.49 25.29 12.26
N PRO A 224 -3.35 26.03 11.13
CA PRO A 224 -2.54 25.59 10.01
C PRO A 224 -1.09 25.32 10.42
N CYS A 225 -0.55 24.17 10.02
CA CYS A 225 0.84 23.78 10.26
C CYS A 225 1.60 23.60 8.92
N PRO A 226 2.11 24.68 8.29
CA PRO A 226 2.82 24.61 7.01
C PRO A 226 4.05 23.69 7.01
N SER A 227 4.71 23.52 8.16
CA SER A 227 5.86 22.64 8.30
C SER A 227 5.51 21.14 8.38
N LEU A 228 4.22 20.78 8.41
CA LEU A 228 3.80 19.38 8.45
C LEU A 228 4.13 18.69 7.11
N PRO A 229 4.90 17.58 7.11
CA PRO A 229 5.12 16.82 5.90
C PRO A 229 3.80 16.24 5.38
N ARG A 230 3.73 16.03 4.07
CA ARG A 230 2.59 15.29 3.48
C ARG A 230 2.40 13.93 4.17
N PRO A 231 1.16 13.50 4.45
CA PRO A 231 0.88 12.24 5.14
C PRO A 231 1.61 11.03 4.55
N GLU A 232 1.79 10.95 3.24
CA GLU A 232 2.50 9.85 2.57
C GLU A 232 3.98 9.79 2.98
N ASN A 233 4.62 10.95 3.20
CA ASN A 233 6.01 11.02 3.63
C ASN A 233 6.16 10.58 5.09
N ILE A 234 5.19 10.89 5.94
CA ILE A 234 5.14 10.41 7.33
C ILE A 234 4.90 8.89 7.33
N GLY A 235 3.99 8.41 6.49
CA GLY A 235 3.72 6.97 6.30
C GLY A 235 4.95 6.20 5.81
N ARG A 236 5.79 6.79 4.94
CA ARG A 236 7.09 6.20 4.57
C ARG A 236 8.03 6.06 5.76
N ALA A 237 8.01 7.00 6.71
CA ALA A 237 8.82 6.90 7.93
C ALA A 237 8.34 5.76 8.85
N ALA A 238 7.02 5.61 9.03
CA ALA A 238 6.44 4.48 9.75
C ALA A 238 6.78 3.13 9.08
N ASN A 239 6.63 3.05 7.75
CA ASN A 239 6.99 1.84 6.99
C ASN A 239 8.48 1.46 7.14
N ARG A 240 9.39 2.45 7.21
CA ARG A 240 10.81 2.18 7.52
C ARG A 240 11.01 1.60 8.92
N CYS A 241 10.26 2.07 9.92
CA CYS A 241 10.27 1.46 11.26
C CYS A 241 9.78 0.00 11.19
N HIS A 242 8.65 -0.27 10.54
CA HIS A 242 8.16 -1.64 10.34
C HIS A 242 9.21 -2.52 9.67
N GLN A 243 9.82 -2.03 8.58
CA GLN A 243 10.81 -2.79 7.82
C GLN A 243 12.03 -3.18 8.66
N ARG A 244 12.49 -2.30 9.56
CA ARG A 244 13.63 -2.59 10.45
C ARG A 244 13.30 -3.67 11.49
N LEU A 245 12.03 -3.81 11.87
CA LEU A 245 11.55 -4.79 12.85
C LEU A 245 11.12 -6.11 12.23
N ARG A 246 10.99 -6.19 10.89
CA ARG A 246 10.66 -7.43 10.19
C ARG A 246 11.84 -8.41 10.30
N PRO A 247 11.57 -9.71 10.48
CA PRO A 247 12.58 -10.74 10.29
C PRO A 247 13.25 -10.60 8.92
N LYS A 248 14.52 -11.02 8.83
CA LYS A 248 15.22 -11.05 7.55
C LYS A 248 14.55 -12.07 6.63
N ASP A 249 14.54 -11.79 5.33
CA ASP A 249 14.04 -12.73 4.32
C ASP A 249 14.84 -14.06 4.42
N PRO A 250 14.15 -15.22 4.52
CA PRO A 250 14.81 -16.51 4.61
C PRO A 250 15.61 -16.81 3.34
N GLN A 251 16.77 -17.45 3.51
CA GLN A 251 17.67 -17.80 2.39
C GLN A 251 17.39 -19.20 1.84
N ASP A 252 16.91 -20.10 2.69
CA ASP A 252 16.56 -21.48 2.36
C ASP A 252 15.28 -21.90 3.12
N LEU A 253 14.87 -23.16 2.98
CA LEU A 253 13.64 -23.68 3.60
C LEU A 253 13.81 -24.06 5.09
N GLU A 254 15.03 -24.04 5.62
CA GLU A 254 15.40 -24.41 6.99
C GLU A 254 15.44 -23.18 7.91
N PHE A 255 14.41 -22.35 7.84
CA PHE A 255 14.24 -21.17 8.70
C PHE A 255 13.17 -21.40 9.77
N GLU A 256 13.30 -20.73 10.91
CA GLU A 256 12.26 -20.72 11.94
C GLU A 256 11.21 -19.64 11.64
N LEU A 257 9.93 -19.98 11.84
CA LEU A 257 8.84 -19.03 11.70
C LEU A 257 8.79 -18.14 12.94
N ALA A 258 8.76 -16.82 12.73
CA ALA A 258 8.47 -15.86 13.77
C ALA A 258 6.96 -15.92 14.09
N THR A 259 6.56 -16.89 14.91
CA THR A 259 5.15 -17.17 15.24
C THR A 259 4.48 -16.02 15.99
N ASP A 260 5.26 -15.22 16.73
CA ASP A 260 4.83 -13.95 17.33
C ASP A 260 4.36 -12.93 16.27
N ARG A 261 4.74 -13.14 15.01
CA ARG A 261 4.36 -12.29 13.86
C ARG A 261 3.23 -12.83 13.00
N ILE A 262 2.66 -13.96 13.40
CA ILE A 262 1.55 -14.60 12.71
C ILE A 262 0.37 -14.53 13.67
N PRO A 263 -0.83 -14.07 13.24
CA PRO A 263 -2.00 -14.14 14.08
C PRO A 263 -2.22 -15.56 14.62
N SER A 264 -2.63 -15.67 15.88
CA SER A 264 -2.90 -16.97 16.52
C SER A 264 -3.85 -17.80 15.65
N GLU A 265 -3.61 -19.11 15.56
CA GLU A 265 -4.40 -20.05 14.75
C GLU A 265 -4.43 -19.77 13.24
N PHE A 266 -3.75 -18.75 12.72
CA PHE A 266 -3.77 -18.47 11.29
C PHE A 266 -2.89 -19.44 10.49
N LEU A 267 -1.74 -19.83 11.04
CA LEU A 267 -0.92 -20.91 10.47
C LEU A 267 -1.55 -22.26 10.83
N ARG A 268 -2.03 -22.99 9.82
CA ARG A 268 -2.70 -24.28 9.99
C ARG A 268 -1.77 -25.47 9.84
N ALA A 269 -0.79 -25.37 8.94
CA ALA A 269 0.14 -26.46 8.73
C ALA A 269 1.50 -25.97 8.21
N ASP A 270 2.55 -26.67 8.63
CA ASP A 270 3.91 -26.59 8.11
C ASP A 270 4.34 -27.97 7.58
N LEU A 271 4.20 -28.15 6.28
CA LEU A 271 4.28 -29.45 5.63
C LEU A 271 5.63 -29.63 4.95
N ARG A 272 6.19 -30.83 5.05
CA ARG A 272 7.40 -31.23 4.31
C ARG A 272 7.14 -32.38 3.35
N VAL A 273 7.59 -32.22 2.11
CA VAL A 273 7.55 -33.24 1.07
C VAL A 273 8.96 -33.36 0.48
N ARG A 274 9.69 -34.40 0.88
CA ARG A 274 11.14 -34.52 0.62
C ARG A 274 11.87 -33.26 1.11
N SER A 275 12.61 -32.57 0.23
CA SER A 275 13.31 -31.31 0.50
C SER A 275 12.49 -30.05 0.21
N ARG A 276 11.16 -30.16 0.13
CA ARG A 276 10.24 -29.03 -0.08
C ARG A 276 9.43 -28.79 1.19
N ARG A 277 9.17 -27.52 1.48
CA ARG A 277 8.34 -27.03 2.58
C ARG A 277 7.16 -26.23 2.05
N HIS A 278 5.99 -26.40 2.64
CA HIS A 278 4.75 -25.74 2.25
C HIS A 278 4.01 -25.28 3.50
N LEU A 279 3.55 -24.03 3.51
CA LEU A 279 2.82 -23.45 4.65
C LEU A 279 1.37 -23.21 4.26
N VAL A 280 0.43 -23.58 5.13
CA VAL A 280 -1.01 -23.41 4.92
C VAL A 280 -1.56 -22.42 5.94
N PHE A 281 -2.31 -21.42 5.47
CA PHE A 281 -2.89 -20.39 6.32
C PHE A 281 -4.39 -20.22 6.05
N ALA A 282 -5.17 -20.13 7.12
CA ALA A 282 -6.59 -19.78 7.11
C ALA A 282 -7.09 -19.48 8.53
N THR A 283 -8.12 -18.66 8.67
CA THR A 283 -8.90 -18.52 9.92
C THR A 283 -10.01 -19.57 10.00
N ASP A 284 -10.57 -19.83 11.18
CA ASP A 284 -11.64 -20.84 11.33
C ASP A 284 -12.85 -20.48 10.47
N GLN A 285 -13.24 -19.20 10.51
CA GLN A 285 -14.32 -18.67 9.69
C GLN A 285 -14.09 -18.88 8.18
N GLN A 286 -12.85 -18.73 7.71
CA GLN A 286 -12.54 -18.99 6.31
C GLN A 286 -12.71 -20.48 5.95
N LEU A 287 -12.32 -21.39 6.84
CA LEU A 287 -12.46 -22.82 6.66
C LEU A 287 -13.94 -23.26 6.70
N GLU A 288 -14.76 -22.64 7.56
CA GLU A 288 -16.21 -22.85 7.59
C GLU A 288 -16.88 -22.48 6.26
N PHE A 289 -16.55 -21.29 5.72
CA PHE A 289 -17.05 -20.88 4.42
C PHE A 289 -16.59 -21.81 3.31
N LEU A 290 -15.32 -22.25 3.35
CA LEU A 290 -14.76 -23.12 2.33
C LEU A 290 -15.38 -24.52 2.34
N ALA A 291 -15.65 -25.08 3.53
CA ALA A 291 -16.32 -26.38 3.69
C ALA A 291 -17.75 -26.37 3.12
N ARG A 292 -18.46 -25.24 3.25
CA ARG A 292 -19.83 -25.08 2.75
C ARG A 292 -19.91 -24.75 1.26
N ALA A 293 -18.85 -24.21 0.67
CA ALA A 293 -18.84 -23.76 -0.72
C ALA A 293 -18.96 -24.94 -1.71
N LYS A 294 -19.89 -24.82 -2.66
CA LYS A 294 -20.08 -25.81 -3.75
C LYS A 294 -19.09 -25.61 -4.90
N SER A 295 -18.55 -24.41 -5.05
CA SER A 295 -17.61 -24.06 -6.12
C SER A 295 -16.35 -23.43 -5.55
N TRP A 296 -15.20 -24.04 -5.86
CA TRP A 296 -13.88 -23.51 -5.51
C TRP A 296 -13.18 -22.97 -6.75
N TYR A 297 -12.39 -21.92 -6.57
CA TYR A 297 -11.56 -21.32 -7.60
C TYR A 297 -10.13 -21.29 -7.10
N ILE A 298 -9.24 -22.03 -7.77
CA ILE A 298 -7.85 -22.14 -7.36
C ILE A 298 -6.99 -21.31 -8.29
N ASN A 299 -6.18 -20.43 -7.70
CA ASN A 299 -5.27 -19.56 -8.44
C ASN A 299 -3.87 -19.59 -7.82
N ALA A 300 -2.83 -19.60 -8.65
CA ALA A 300 -1.45 -19.51 -8.21
C ALA A 300 -0.81 -18.19 -8.69
N THR A 301 -0.17 -17.46 -7.78
CA THR A 301 0.57 -16.24 -8.11
C THR A 301 2.06 -16.43 -7.87
N PHE A 302 2.86 -16.21 -8.92
CA PHE A 302 4.31 -16.42 -8.90
C PHE A 302 5.09 -15.14 -8.60
N LYS A 303 4.69 -14.00 -9.18
CA LYS A 303 5.43 -12.73 -9.11
C LYS A 303 5.57 -12.17 -7.70
N LEU A 304 4.69 -12.56 -6.78
CA LEU A 304 4.70 -12.12 -5.40
C LEU A 304 5.67 -12.92 -4.52
N CYS A 305 6.08 -14.11 -4.96
CA CYS A 305 6.92 -14.99 -4.16
C CYS A 305 8.40 -14.70 -4.41
N ARG A 306 9.14 -14.55 -3.31
CA ARG A 306 10.60 -14.57 -3.31
C ARG A 306 11.06 -15.93 -2.81
N GLY A 307 12.26 -16.34 -3.24
CA GLY A 307 12.92 -17.50 -2.68
C GLY A 307 12.91 -17.43 -1.14
N PRO A 308 12.73 -18.56 -0.44
CA PRO A 308 12.82 -19.94 -0.93
C PRO A 308 11.51 -20.54 -1.47
N PHE A 309 10.41 -19.80 -1.45
CA PHE A 309 9.12 -20.25 -1.98
C PHE A 309 8.96 -19.89 -3.46
N SER A 310 8.18 -20.69 -4.19
CA SER A 310 8.02 -20.56 -5.63
C SER A 310 6.65 -20.04 -6.06
N GLN A 311 5.64 -20.19 -5.21
CA GLN A 311 4.28 -19.72 -5.49
C GLN A 311 3.46 -19.53 -4.22
N LEU A 312 2.46 -18.65 -4.32
CA LEU A 312 1.36 -18.52 -3.39
C LEU A 312 0.11 -19.01 -4.14
N MET A 313 -0.44 -20.14 -3.71
CA MET A 313 -1.69 -20.68 -4.22
C MET A 313 -2.82 -20.32 -3.26
N THR A 314 -3.96 -19.88 -3.79
CA THR A 314 -5.15 -19.58 -2.98
C THR A 314 -6.33 -20.43 -3.43
N VAL A 315 -7.17 -20.80 -2.46
CA VAL A 315 -8.50 -21.34 -2.73
C VAL A 315 -9.50 -20.24 -2.44
N ASN A 316 -10.27 -19.86 -3.45
CA ASN A 316 -11.24 -18.78 -3.37
C ASN A 316 -12.65 -19.35 -3.55
N ALA A 317 -13.64 -18.69 -2.97
CA ALA A 317 -15.05 -18.95 -3.22
C ALA A 317 -15.82 -17.63 -3.34
N PHE A 318 -17.00 -17.69 -3.94
CA PHE A 318 -17.94 -16.58 -3.91
C PHE A 318 -18.73 -16.62 -2.60
N ILE A 319 -18.73 -15.50 -1.87
CA ILE A 319 -19.61 -15.28 -0.73
C ILE A 319 -20.67 -14.28 -1.14
N ARG A 320 -21.93 -14.59 -0.83
CA ARG A 320 -23.07 -13.68 -0.99
C ARG A 320 -23.45 -13.11 0.37
N LYS A 321 -23.60 -11.80 0.44
CA LYS A 321 -24.27 -11.09 1.54
C LYS A 321 -25.23 -10.09 0.92
N ASP A 322 -26.51 -10.19 1.27
CA ASP A 322 -27.58 -9.44 0.64
C ASP A 322 -27.53 -9.60 -0.90
N ASP A 323 -27.61 -8.50 -1.65
CA ASP A 323 -27.48 -8.46 -3.10
C ASP A 323 -26.02 -8.46 -3.60
N HIS A 324 -25.03 -8.55 -2.70
CA HIS A 324 -23.62 -8.47 -3.05
C HIS A 324 -22.97 -9.84 -3.09
N VAL A 325 -22.36 -10.16 -4.23
CA VAL A 325 -21.55 -11.36 -4.43
C VAL A 325 -20.10 -10.95 -4.64
N LYS A 326 -19.19 -11.43 -3.79
CA LYS A 326 -17.75 -11.18 -3.93
C LYS A 326 -16.98 -12.48 -3.89
N GLN A 327 -15.99 -12.60 -4.78
CA GLN A 327 -15.01 -13.66 -4.70
C GLN A 327 -13.98 -13.29 -3.64
N VAL A 328 -13.76 -14.17 -2.67
CA VAL A 328 -12.81 -13.95 -1.58
C VAL A 328 -11.83 -15.13 -1.46
N PRO A 329 -10.56 -14.87 -1.12
CA PRO A 329 -9.61 -15.92 -0.77
C PRO A 329 -9.92 -16.45 0.63
N LEU A 330 -10.06 -17.78 0.73
CA LEU A 330 -10.40 -18.49 1.97
C LEU A 330 -9.25 -19.36 2.49
N LEU A 331 -8.27 -19.68 1.65
CA LEU A 331 -7.11 -20.44 2.09
C LEU A 331 -5.89 -20.03 1.28
N PHE A 332 -4.75 -19.88 1.95
CA PHE A 332 -3.47 -19.49 1.37
C PHE A 332 -2.45 -20.61 1.56
N MET A 333 -1.77 -20.99 0.49
CA MET A 333 -0.76 -22.05 0.48
C MET A 333 0.52 -21.51 -0.12
N LEU A 334 1.53 -21.29 0.72
CA LEU A 334 2.84 -20.86 0.30
C LEU A 334 3.70 -22.09 0.02
N MET A 335 4.04 -22.31 -1.26
CA MET A 335 4.61 -23.59 -1.72
C MET A 335 5.99 -23.43 -2.37
N SER A 336 6.94 -24.25 -1.93
CA SER A 336 8.31 -24.29 -2.50
C SER A 336 8.50 -25.33 -3.59
N GLY A 337 7.51 -26.22 -3.77
CA GLY A 337 7.49 -27.31 -4.75
C GLY A 337 6.14 -27.40 -5.47
N ARG A 338 6.17 -27.87 -6.71
CA ARG A 338 5.01 -27.91 -7.64
C ARG A 338 4.85 -29.28 -8.30
N LYS A 339 5.35 -30.34 -7.67
CA LYS A 339 5.14 -31.70 -8.17
C LYS A 339 3.76 -32.18 -7.70
N LYS A 340 3.20 -33.17 -8.40
CA LYS A 340 1.94 -33.82 -7.98
C LYS A 340 1.95 -34.22 -6.50
N SER A 341 3.08 -34.73 -5.98
CA SER A 341 3.22 -35.10 -4.57
C SER A 341 3.10 -33.93 -3.61
N ASP A 342 3.59 -32.74 -4.01
CA ASP A 342 3.47 -31.52 -3.21
C ASP A 342 2.00 -31.10 -3.11
N TYR A 343 1.33 -31.02 -4.26
CA TYR A 343 -0.10 -30.69 -4.32
C TYR A 343 -0.97 -31.71 -3.61
N CYS A 344 -0.70 -33.02 -3.75
CA CYS A 344 -1.42 -34.05 -2.99
C CYS A 344 -1.32 -33.77 -1.50
N LYS A 345 -0.11 -33.56 -0.97
CA LYS A 345 0.06 -33.38 0.47
C LYS A 345 -0.64 -32.11 0.99
N VAL A 346 -0.56 -31.01 0.24
CA VAL A 346 -1.22 -29.75 0.63
C VAL A 346 -2.74 -29.85 0.52
N PHE A 347 -3.28 -30.50 -0.51
CA PHE A 347 -4.73 -30.69 -0.63
C PHE A 347 -5.27 -31.72 0.36
N GLU A 348 -4.52 -32.79 0.67
CA GLU A 348 -4.88 -33.73 1.73
C GLU A 348 -4.97 -32.99 3.07
N GLU A 349 -4.00 -32.14 3.39
CA GLU A 349 -4.03 -31.27 4.58
C GLU A 349 -5.23 -30.33 4.58
N LEU A 350 -5.54 -29.70 3.44
CA LEU A 350 -6.72 -28.85 3.30
C LEU A 350 -7.99 -29.60 3.72
N ILE A 351 -8.17 -30.86 3.31
CA ILE A 351 -9.35 -31.64 3.69
C ILE A 351 -9.36 -31.95 5.18
N GLU A 352 -8.20 -32.25 5.77
CA GLU A 352 -8.09 -32.56 7.20
C GLU A 352 -8.40 -31.36 8.11
N ILE A 353 -8.01 -30.15 7.71
CA ILE A 353 -8.24 -28.93 8.52
C ILE A 353 -9.65 -28.34 8.37
N LEU A 354 -10.46 -28.81 7.42
CA LEU A 354 -11.84 -28.33 7.29
C LEU A 354 -12.69 -28.80 8.48
N PRO A 355 -13.62 -27.97 8.99
CA PRO A 355 -14.46 -28.35 10.13
C PRO A 355 -15.50 -29.43 9.79
N SER A 356 -15.71 -29.73 8.51
CA SER A 356 -16.62 -30.79 8.05
C SER A 356 -16.24 -31.24 6.63
N VAL A 357 -16.84 -32.35 6.18
CA VAL A 357 -16.66 -32.84 4.81
C VAL A 357 -17.06 -31.74 3.81
N PRO A 358 -16.18 -31.36 2.87
CA PRO A 358 -16.47 -30.27 1.96
C PRO A 358 -17.63 -30.62 1.02
N LYS A 359 -18.52 -29.65 0.80
CA LYS A 359 -19.64 -29.74 -0.13
C LYS A 359 -19.26 -29.38 -1.58
N VAL A 360 -17.97 -29.30 -1.87
CA VAL A 360 -17.46 -28.88 -3.18
C VAL A 360 -17.88 -29.86 -4.27
N GLN A 361 -18.51 -29.32 -5.31
CA GLN A 361 -18.95 -30.04 -6.50
C GLN A 361 -18.13 -29.65 -7.73
N GLN A 362 -17.63 -28.41 -7.76
CA GLN A 362 -16.88 -27.87 -8.89
C GLN A 362 -15.61 -27.15 -8.43
N ILE A 363 -14.49 -27.41 -9.11
CA ILE A 363 -13.20 -26.76 -8.85
C ILE A 363 -12.68 -26.18 -10.16
N THR A 364 -12.70 -24.85 -10.27
CA THR A 364 -12.18 -24.15 -11.45
C THR A 364 -10.73 -23.75 -11.21
N LEU A 365 -9.84 -24.09 -12.14
CA LEU A 365 -8.41 -23.85 -12.00
C LEU A 365 -7.73 -23.61 -13.36
N ASP A 366 -6.50 -23.10 -13.32
CA ASP A 366 -5.63 -23.01 -14.51
C ASP A 366 -5.27 -24.39 -15.06
N PHE A 367 -4.48 -24.46 -16.14
CA PHE A 367 -4.19 -25.72 -16.83
C PHE A 367 -2.91 -26.43 -16.33
N GLU A 368 -2.49 -26.22 -15.07
CA GLU A 368 -1.29 -26.87 -14.54
C GLU A 368 -1.51 -28.39 -14.29
N LYS A 369 -0.88 -29.23 -15.12
CA LYS A 369 -1.05 -30.70 -15.10
C LYS A 369 -0.90 -31.34 -13.71
N ALA A 370 0.05 -30.88 -12.90
CA ALA A 370 0.33 -31.46 -11.59
C ALA A 370 -0.82 -31.21 -10.59
N THR A 371 -1.37 -29.99 -10.58
CA THR A 371 -2.51 -29.60 -9.75
C THR A 371 -3.76 -30.41 -10.10
N TRP A 372 -4.06 -30.56 -11.39
CA TRP A 372 -5.18 -31.40 -11.86
C TRP A 372 -5.03 -32.86 -11.42
N ALA A 373 -3.83 -33.42 -11.56
CA ALA A 373 -3.58 -34.81 -11.20
C ALA A 373 -3.68 -35.05 -9.68
N ALA A 374 -3.38 -34.03 -8.87
CA ALA A 374 -3.53 -34.09 -7.42
C ALA A 374 -5.01 -33.97 -7.00
N LEU A 375 -5.73 -32.98 -7.51
CA LEU A 375 -7.15 -32.79 -7.19
C LEU A 375 -8.01 -33.98 -7.61
N ARG A 376 -7.78 -34.58 -8.78
CA ARG A 376 -8.47 -35.82 -9.18
C ARG A 376 -8.23 -36.99 -8.22
N LYS A 377 -7.11 -37.00 -7.50
CA LYS A 377 -6.79 -38.02 -6.49
C LYS A 377 -7.48 -37.70 -5.15
N VAL A 378 -7.41 -36.44 -4.70
CA VAL A 378 -7.87 -36.03 -3.36
C VAL A 378 -9.38 -35.77 -3.32
N LEU A 379 -9.95 -35.19 -4.38
CA LEU A 379 -11.36 -34.87 -4.54
C LEU A 379 -11.90 -35.49 -5.83
N PRO A 380 -11.97 -36.83 -5.93
CA PRO A 380 -12.32 -37.53 -7.17
C PRO A 380 -13.76 -37.28 -7.65
N LEU A 381 -14.66 -36.85 -6.74
CA LEU A 381 -16.07 -36.59 -7.05
C LEU A 381 -16.33 -35.17 -7.57
N ALA A 382 -15.38 -34.25 -7.41
CA ALA A 382 -15.54 -32.89 -7.90
C ALA A 382 -15.32 -32.82 -9.42
N ASN A 383 -16.13 -32.01 -10.11
CA ASN A 383 -15.88 -31.67 -11.50
C ASN A 383 -14.78 -30.61 -11.60
N LEU A 384 -13.84 -30.77 -12.52
CA LEU A 384 -12.71 -29.86 -12.73
C LEU A 384 -12.82 -29.17 -14.10
N PRO A 385 -13.62 -28.10 -14.24
CA PRO A 385 -13.59 -27.28 -15.44
C PRO A 385 -12.33 -26.40 -15.47
N GLY A 386 -11.79 -26.20 -16.66
CA GLY A 386 -10.69 -25.25 -16.88
C GLY A 386 -11.16 -23.81 -16.76
N CYS A 387 -10.28 -22.94 -16.29
CA CYS A 387 -10.57 -21.51 -16.17
C CYS A 387 -10.58 -20.83 -17.55
N VAL A 388 -11.74 -20.31 -17.97
CA VAL A 388 -11.91 -19.59 -19.25
C VAL A 388 -10.98 -18.40 -19.35
N PHE A 389 -10.82 -17.62 -18.28
CA PHE A 389 -9.90 -16.47 -18.26
C PHE A 389 -8.46 -16.86 -18.62
N HIS A 390 -7.94 -17.93 -18.00
CA HIS A 390 -6.60 -18.43 -18.30
C HIS A 390 -6.50 -19.04 -19.69
N TRP A 391 -7.57 -19.67 -20.18
CA TRP A 391 -7.64 -20.19 -21.54
C TRP A 391 -7.56 -19.06 -22.58
N THR A 392 -8.39 -18.02 -22.41
CA THR A 392 -8.37 -16.83 -23.27
C THR A 392 -6.99 -16.18 -23.27
N GLN A 393 -6.37 -15.97 -22.10
CA GLN A 393 -4.99 -15.46 -22.04
C GLN A 393 -3.98 -16.34 -22.79
N ALA A 394 -4.12 -17.66 -22.71
CA ALA A 394 -3.22 -18.57 -23.42
C ALA A 394 -3.38 -18.51 -24.94
N LEU A 395 -4.61 -18.26 -25.43
CA LEU A 395 -4.87 -18.05 -26.85
C LEU A 395 -4.25 -16.75 -27.36
N TRP A 396 -4.43 -15.63 -26.65
CA TRP A 396 -3.93 -14.31 -27.08
C TRP A 396 -2.41 -14.13 -26.97
N ARG A 397 -1.71 -15.02 -26.25
CA ARG A 397 -0.24 -15.01 -26.15
C ARG A 397 0.45 -15.75 -27.30
N LYS A 398 -0.31 -16.47 -28.12
CA LYS A 398 0.12 -17.00 -29.41
C LYS A 398 -0.19 -15.99 -30.49
#